data_AF-A0A918XRW3-F1
#
_entry.id   AF-A0A918XRW3-F1
#
_cell.length_a   1.000
_cell.length_b   1.000
_cell.length_c   1.000
_cell.angle_alpha   90.00
_cell.angle_beta   90.00
_cell.angle_gamma   90.00
#
_symmetry.space_group_name_H-M   'P 1'
#
loop_
_entity.id
_entity.type
_entity.pdbx_description
1 polymer ?
#
loop_
_entity_poly.entity_id
_entity_poly.type
_entity_poly.pdbx_seq_one_letter_code
_entity_poly.pdbx_strand_id
1 'polypeptide(L)'
;MTGCCAPPSEPTRHGACLCGAVRVTLTGAPTDVTLCHCTTCQKSGGGAFMAAVGARLGQVTLEDTAGTLAYWRSGPATQRGFCARCGTPVAFHQDDAARDRITVWRALFDDPSDLVPTGQIWTDSRPDWVCRLGGLPGRPKHARLP
;
A
#
# COMPACT_ATOMS: atom_id res chain seq x y z
N MET A 1 -29.65 21.21 25.04
CA MET A 1 -29.17 21.08 23.64
C MET A 1 -27.66 21.09 23.67
N THR A 2 -27.05 19.93 23.92
CA THR A 2 -25.59 19.76 23.91
C THR A 2 -25.17 19.59 22.46
N GLY A 3 -24.45 20.58 21.92
CA GLY A 3 -23.92 20.52 20.56
C GLY A 3 -22.98 19.33 20.41
N CYS A 4 -23.29 18.44 19.47
CA CYS A 4 -22.36 17.39 19.07
C CYS A 4 -21.13 18.06 18.45
N CYS A 5 -20.02 18.11 19.20
CA CYS A 5 -18.72 18.33 18.59
C CYS A 5 -18.53 17.21 17.56
N ALA A 6 -18.41 17.57 16.29
CA ALA A 6 -17.95 16.62 15.29
C ALA A 6 -16.60 16.04 15.77
N PRO A 7 -16.37 14.71 15.68
CA PRO A 7 -15.06 14.16 15.97
C PRO A 7 -14.02 14.85 15.07
N PRO A 8 -12.77 15.02 15.54
CA PRO A 8 -11.71 15.62 14.74
C PRO A 8 -11.67 14.92 13.38
N SER A 9 -11.70 15.71 12.29
CA SER A 9 -11.67 15.18 10.93
C SER A 9 -10.45 14.28 10.79
N GLU A 10 -10.68 12.98 10.59
CA GLU A 10 -9.58 12.06 10.45
C GLU A 10 -8.78 12.42 9.18
N PRO A 11 -7.44 12.25 9.18
CA PRO A 11 -6.61 12.68 8.07
C PRO A 11 -6.98 11.93 6.78
N THR A 12 -7.13 12.68 5.69
CA THR A 12 -7.27 12.12 4.34
C THR A 12 -5.90 12.09 3.67
N ARG A 13 -5.52 10.93 3.14
CA ARG A 13 -4.27 10.74 2.40
C ARG A 13 -4.57 10.50 0.93
N HIS A 14 -3.80 11.14 0.07
CA HIS A 14 -3.88 10.98 -1.37
C HIS A 14 -2.62 10.33 -1.91
N GLY A 15 -2.75 9.77 -3.10
CA GLY A 15 -1.66 9.13 -3.79
C GLY A 15 -2.05 8.72 -5.19
N ALA A 16 -1.07 8.22 -5.93
CA ALA A 16 -1.29 7.66 -7.24
C ALA A 16 -0.26 6.57 -7.59
N CYS A 17 -0.54 5.82 -8.64
CA CYS A 17 0.49 5.04 -9.31
C CYS A 17 1.57 5.95 -9.93
N LEU A 18 2.72 5.39 -10.32
CA LEU A 18 3.86 6.16 -10.82
C LEU A 18 3.52 7.09 -12.01
N CYS A 19 2.59 6.69 -12.88
CA CYS A 19 2.16 7.52 -14.02
C CYS A 19 0.94 8.41 -13.74
N GLY A 20 0.38 8.37 -12.52
CA GLY A 20 -0.78 9.17 -12.12
C GLY A 20 -2.14 8.69 -12.62
N ALA A 21 -2.19 7.59 -13.39
CA ALA A 21 -3.43 7.11 -14.04
C ALA A 21 -4.42 6.46 -13.06
N VAL A 22 -3.92 5.84 -11.99
CA VAL A 22 -4.72 5.28 -10.90
C VAL A 22 -4.44 6.10 -9.65
N ARG A 23 -5.46 6.74 -9.09
CA ARG A 23 -5.36 7.53 -7.86
C ARG A 23 -5.98 6.78 -6.70
N VAL A 24 -5.42 6.97 -5.52
CA VAL A 24 -5.91 6.40 -4.27
C VAL A 24 -6.22 7.53 -3.29
N THR A 25 -7.36 7.42 -2.64
CA THR A 25 -7.72 8.23 -1.47
C THR A 25 -7.98 7.28 -0.30
N LEU A 26 -7.32 7.53 0.82
CA LEU A 26 -7.57 6.86 2.10
C LEU A 26 -8.12 7.89 3.07
N THR A 27 -9.34 7.70 3.55
CA THR A 27 -9.92 8.49 4.63
C THR A 27 -9.74 7.75 5.96
N GLY A 28 -9.32 8.48 6.97
CA GLY A 28 -9.25 7.93 8.31
C GLY A 28 -7.95 7.23 8.68
N ALA A 29 -7.96 6.65 9.88
CA ALA A 29 -6.89 5.79 10.33
C ALA A 29 -6.97 4.43 9.59
N PRO A 30 -5.85 3.92 9.04
CA PRO A 30 -5.82 2.55 8.53
C PRO A 30 -5.98 1.55 9.67
N THR A 31 -6.44 0.35 9.37
CA THR A 31 -6.54 -0.74 10.35
C THR A 31 -5.17 -1.26 10.75
N ASP A 32 -4.23 -1.32 9.79
CA ASP A 32 -2.84 -1.69 10.02
C ASP A 32 -1.92 -1.16 8.93
N VAL A 33 -0.62 -1.07 9.24
CA VAL A 33 0.44 -0.90 8.26
C VAL A 33 1.48 -1.99 8.49
N THR A 34 1.70 -2.84 7.50
CA THR A 34 2.46 -4.09 7.68
C THR A 34 3.52 -4.25 6.60
N LEU A 35 4.70 -4.76 6.97
CA LEU A 35 5.70 -5.25 6.01
C LEU A 35 5.44 -6.72 5.70
N CYS A 36 5.16 -7.04 4.44
CA CYS A 36 4.96 -8.41 3.99
C CYS A 36 6.21 -8.91 3.25
N HIS A 37 6.76 -10.02 3.75
CA HIS A 37 7.99 -10.63 3.26
C HIS A 37 7.76 -11.85 2.35
N CYS A 38 6.51 -12.23 2.05
CA CYS A 38 6.28 -13.42 1.23
C CYS A 38 6.87 -13.27 -0.18
N THR A 39 7.28 -14.38 -0.79
CA THR A 39 7.87 -14.41 -2.14
C THR A 39 7.00 -13.73 -3.19
N THR A 40 5.67 -13.83 -3.08
CA THR A 40 4.75 -13.14 -4.00
C THR A 40 4.85 -11.63 -3.88
N CYS A 41 4.89 -11.08 -2.66
CA CYS A 41 5.07 -9.64 -2.45
C CYS A 41 6.45 -9.17 -2.91
N GLN A 42 7.51 -9.96 -2.66
CA GLN A 42 8.84 -9.65 -3.16
C GLN A 42 8.87 -9.55 -4.69
N LYS A 43 8.30 -10.56 -5.37
CA LYS A 43 8.26 -10.61 -6.84
C LYS A 43 7.34 -9.55 -7.44
N SER A 44 6.16 -9.30 -6.85
CA SER A 44 5.23 -8.31 -7.39
C SER A 44 5.67 -6.88 -7.13
N GLY A 45 6.36 -6.63 -6.01
CA GLY A 45 6.84 -5.30 -5.62
C GLY A 45 8.27 -4.99 -6.09
N GLY A 46 9.04 -5.99 -6.53
CA GLY A 46 10.42 -5.84 -6.96
C GLY A 46 11.40 -5.51 -5.82
N GLY A 47 11.06 -5.83 -4.58
CA GLY A 47 11.84 -5.46 -3.38
C GLY A 47 11.94 -6.58 -2.35
N ALA A 48 12.68 -6.33 -1.26
CA ALA A 48 12.85 -7.30 -0.17
C ALA A 48 11.55 -7.57 0.61
N PHE A 49 10.62 -6.62 0.58
CA PHE A 49 9.29 -6.68 1.16
C PHE A 49 8.40 -5.63 0.50
N MET A 50 7.08 -5.75 0.70
CA MET A 50 6.14 -4.68 0.39
C MET A 50 5.51 -4.14 1.66
N ALA A 51 5.42 -2.81 1.77
CA ALA A 51 4.64 -2.15 2.81
C ALA A 51 3.18 -2.03 2.37
N ALA A 52 2.30 -2.64 3.14
CA ALA A 52 0.86 -2.70 2.91
C ALA A 52 0.12 -1.82 3.92
N VAL A 53 -0.95 -1.17 3.48
CA VAL A 53 -1.89 -0.41 4.30
C VAL A 53 -3.23 -1.11 4.25
N GLY A 54 -3.65 -1.70 5.37
CA GLY A 54 -4.98 -2.28 5.52
C GLY A 54 -5.99 -1.20 5.93
N ALA A 55 -7.17 -1.22 5.35
CA ALA A 55 -8.28 -0.32 5.71
C ALA A 55 -9.63 -1.00 5.47
N ARG A 56 -10.71 -0.43 5.99
CA ARG A 56 -12.08 -0.83 5.64
C ARG A 56 -12.38 -0.48 4.18
N LEU A 57 -13.31 -1.20 3.56
CA LEU A 57 -13.62 -0.97 2.14
C LEU A 57 -14.10 0.47 1.90
N GLY A 58 -14.94 1.00 2.79
CA GLY A 58 -15.46 2.37 2.67
C GLY A 58 -14.43 3.48 2.92
N GLN A 59 -13.23 3.16 3.40
CA GLN A 59 -12.18 4.14 3.65
C GLN A 59 -11.29 4.39 2.42
N VAL A 60 -11.32 3.48 1.44
CA VAL A 60 -10.43 3.56 0.28
C VAL A 60 -11.24 3.79 -0.98
N THR A 61 -10.86 4.82 -1.72
CA THR A 61 -11.36 5.06 -3.08
C THR A 61 -10.23 4.91 -4.07
N LEU A 62 -10.44 4.12 -5.12
CA LEU A 62 -9.54 4.01 -6.26
C LEU A 62 -10.21 4.65 -7.48
N GLU A 63 -9.57 5.66 -8.05
CA GLU A 63 -10.02 6.33 -9.27
C GLU A 63 -9.10 5.93 -10.41
N ASP A 64 -9.65 5.32 -11.46
CA ASP A 64 -8.91 4.92 -12.66
C ASP A 64 -9.54 5.53 -13.90
N THR A 65 -9.26 6.81 -14.13
CA THR A 65 -9.86 7.58 -15.23
C THR A 65 -9.40 7.09 -16.60
N ALA A 66 -8.30 6.33 -16.66
CA ALA A 66 -7.69 5.86 -17.90
C ALA A 66 -7.94 4.36 -18.18
N GLY A 67 -8.70 3.65 -17.33
CA GLY A 67 -8.97 2.21 -17.48
C GLY A 67 -7.69 1.36 -17.44
N THR A 68 -6.69 1.79 -16.69
CA THR A 68 -5.38 1.13 -16.59
C THR A 68 -5.26 0.17 -15.42
N LEU A 69 -6.21 0.15 -14.49
CA LEU A 69 -6.21 -0.75 -13.34
C LEU A 69 -6.56 -2.17 -13.79
N ALA A 70 -5.55 -3.03 -13.79
CA ALA A 70 -5.68 -4.44 -14.14
C ALA A 70 -5.48 -5.32 -12.91
N TYR A 71 -6.02 -6.54 -12.97
CA TYR A 71 -5.94 -7.51 -11.89
C TYR A 71 -5.41 -8.85 -12.40
N TRP A 72 -4.64 -9.53 -11.56
CA TRP A 72 -4.26 -10.93 -11.78
C TRP A 72 -4.53 -11.76 -10.52
N ARG A 73 -4.84 -13.05 -10.71
CA ARG A 73 -5.11 -13.97 -9.60
C ARG A 73 -3.80 -14.40 -8.94
N SER A 74 -3.61 -14.02 -7.68
CA SER A 74 -2.43 -14.40 -6.88
C SER A 74 -2.63 -15.64 -6.01
N GLY A 75 -3.83 -16.22 -6.05
CA GLY A 75 -4.23 -17.43 -5.34
C GLY A 75 -5.70 -17.76 -5.61
N PRO A 76 -6.23 -18.85 -5.03
CA PRO A 76 -7.59 -19.32 -5.31
C PRO A 76 -8.69 -18.27 -5.11
N ALA A 77 -8.58 -17.47 -4.05
CA ALA A 77 -9.54 -16.43 -3.67
C ALA A 77 -8.85 -15.08 -3.42
N THR A 78 -7.75 -14.80 -4.14
CA THR A 78 -7.01 -13.54 -3.97
C THR A 78 -6.59 -12.96 -5.31
N GLN A 79 -6.70 -11.65 -5.42
CA GLN A 79 -6.34 -10.90 -6.60
C GLN A 79 -5.43 -9.72 -6.23
N ARG A 80 -4.57 -9.34 -7.17
CA ARG A 80 -3.68 -8.18 -7.03
C ARG A 80 -3.94 -7.22 -8.17
N GLY A 81 -4.26 -5.99 -7.80
CA GLY A 81 -4.42 -4.86 -8.71
C GLY A 81 -3.07 -4.19 -9.00
N PHE A 82 -2.87 -3.75 -10.22
CA PHE A 82 -1.70 -3.00 -10.66
C PHE A 82 -2.08 -2.06 -11.82
N CYS A 83 -1.32 -0.99 -12.00
CA CYS A 83 -1.49 -0.14 -13.17
C CYS A 83 -0.81 -0.79 -14.39
N ALA A 84 -1.58 -1.20 -15.40
CA ALA A 84 -1.09 -1.81 -16.63
C ALA A 84 -0.18 -0.87 -17.45
N ARG A 85 -0.22 0.44 -17.20
CA ARG A 85 0.60 1.44 -17.90
C ARG A 85 2.01 1.57 -17.33
N CYS A 86 2.17 1.56 -16.00
CA CYS A 86 3.48 1.77 -15.35
C CYS A 86 3.95 0.62 -14.47
N GLY A 87 3.15 -0.44 -14.32
CA GLY A 87 3.47 -1.61 -13.51
C GLY A 87 3.33 -1.42 -12.00
N THR A 88 3.03 -0.20 -11.52
CA THR A 88 2.90 0.07 -10.08
C THR A 88 1.83 -0.84 -9.46
N PRO A 89 2.17 -1.65 -8.44
CA PRO A 89 1.17 -2.39 -7.68
C PRO A 89 0.19 -1.42 -7.02
N VAL A 90 -1.11 -1.71 -7.07
CA VAL A 90 -2.17 -0.85 -6.52
C VAL A 90 -2.81 -1.44 -5.28
N ALA A 91 -3.39 -2.63 -5.39
CA ALA A 91 -4.18 -3.20 -4.30
C ALA A 91 -4.04 -4.72 -4.20
N PHE A 92 -4.45 -5.25 -3.06
CA PHE A 92 -4.68 -6.66 -2.83
C PHE A 92 -6.11 -6.85 -2.34
N HIS A 93 -6.81 -7.77 -3.00
CA HIS A 93 -8.21 -8.10 -2.74
C HIS A 93 -8.31 -9.59 -2.40
N GLN A 94 -9.21 -9.92 -1.49
CA GLN A 94 -9.68 -11.28 -1.28
C GLN A 94 -11.10 -11.37 -1.81
N ASP A 95 -11.45 -12.49 -2.45
CA ASP A 95 -12.77 -12.71 -3.06
C ASP A 95 -13.89 -12.93 -2.01
N ASP A 96 -13.59 -12.75 -0.73
CA ASP A 96 -14.50 -12.87 0.41
C ASP A 96 -15.26 -11.55 0.60
N ALA A 97 -16.43 -11.46 -0.04
CA ALA A 97 -17.30 -10.28 0.03
C ALA A 97 -17.80 -9.96 1.46
N ALA A 98 -17.71 -10.90 2.41
CA ALA A 98 -18.06 -10.64 3.81
C ALA A 98 -16.95 -9.89 4.57
N ARG A 99 -15.74 -9.78 4.00
CA ARG A 99 -14.64 -9.00 4.59
C ARG A 99 -14.78 -7.53 4.24
N ASP A 100 -15.10 -6.71 5.24
CA ASP A 100 -14.96 -5.25 5.19
C ASP A 100 -13.48 -4.83 5.28
N ARG A 101 -12.67 -5.27 4.31
CA ARG A 101 -11.24 -4.95 4.28
C ARG A 101 -10.68 -4.92 2.88
N ILE A 102 -9.87 -3.90 2.62
CA ILE A 102 -9.01 -3.77 1.44
C ILE A 102 -7.58 -3.50 1.88
N THR A 103 -6.62 -3.90 1.05
CA THR A 103 -5.22 -3.55 1.23
C THR A 103 -4.73 -2.78 0.02
N VAL A 104 -4.17 -1.60 0.24
CA VAL A 104 -3.46 -0.82 -0.78
C VAL A 104 -1.98 -0.74 -0.42
N TRP A 105 -1.12 -0.53 -1.41
CA TRP A 105 0.32 -0.45 -1.15
C TRP A 105 0.70 0.93 -0.64
N ARG A 106 1.51 0.97 0.42
CA ARG A 106 1.99 2.22 1.04
C ARG A 106 2.71 3.13 0.03
N ALA A 107 3.34 2.54 -0.98
CA ALA A 107 4.10 3.24 -2.01
C ALA A 107 3.24 4.10 -2.96
N LEU A 108 1.91 3.98 -2.91
CA LEU A 108 1.04 4.84 -3.71
C LEU A 108 0.89 6.25 -3.11
N PHE A 109 1.01 6.40 -1.79
CA PHE A 109 0.70 7.66 -1.11
C PHE A 109 1.80 8.69 -1.32
N ASP A 110 1.40 9.94 -1.61
CA ASP A 110 2.33 11.04 -1.92
C ASP A 110 3.19 11.41 -0.71
N ASP A 111 2.58 11.43 0.48
CA ASP A 111 3.27 11.54 1.77
C ASP A 111 2.86 10.37 2.67
N PRO A 112 3.68 9.31 2.76
CA PRO A 112 3.40 8.17 3.61
C PRO A 112 4.08 8.29 4.98
N SER A 113 4.57 9.46 5.39
CA SER A 113 5.38 9.64 6.61
C SER A 113 4.69 9.17 7.90
N ASP A 114 3.36 9.30 7.97
CA ASP A 114 2.53 8.88 9.10
C ASP A 114 2.02 7.43 8.99
N LEU A 115 2.14 6.81 7.81
CA LEU A 115 1.84 5.40 7.57
C LEU A 115 3.03 4.53 8.00
N VAL A 116 3.41 4.60 9.27
CA VAL A 116 4.55 3.86 9.81
C VAL A 116 4.18 2.38 10.00
N PRO A 117 4.94 1.42 9.45
CA PRO A 117 4.69 0.01 9.68
C PRO A 117 4.74 -0.37 11.17
N THR A 118 3.72 -1.06 11.65
CA THR A 118 3.59 -1.51 13.05
C THR A 118 3.81 -3.01 13.22
N GLY A 119 3.88 -3.76 12.11
CA GLY A 119 4.06 -5.21 12.12
C GLY A 119 4.78 -5.74 10.88
N GLN A 120 5.20 -7.00 10.97
CA GLN A 120 5.80 -7.73 9.85
C GLN A 120 5.21 -9.14 9.79
N ILE A 121 4.98 -9.64 8.57
CA ILE A 121 4.40 -10.98 8.34
C ILE A 121 5.22 -11.75 7.30
N TRP A 122 5.12 -13.09 7.34
CA TRP A 122 5.88 -14.01 6.48
C TRP A 122 7.40 -13.86 6.62
N THR A 123 7.86 -13.57 7.84
CA THR A 123 9.26 -13.28 8.14
C THR A 123 10.21 -14.42 7.83
N ASP A 124 9.72 -15.65 7.72
CA ASP A 124 10.51 -16.80 7.27
C ASP A 124 11.04 -16.65 5.84
N SER A 125 10.38 -15.82 5.02
CA SER A 125 10.84 -15.48 3.66
C SER A 125 11.67 -14.19 3.61
N ARG A 126 11.87 -13.50 4.75
CA ARG A 126 12.61 -12.23 4.80
C ARG A 126 14.08 -12.48 4.46
N PRO A 127 14.67 -11.74 3.50
CA PRO A 127 16.10 -11.86 3.25
C PRO A 127 16.93 -11.50 4.49
N ASP A 128 17.91 -12.33 4.84
CA ASP A 128 18.70 -12.19 6.07
C ASP A 128 19.42 -10.84 6.22
N TRP A 129 19.75 -10.17 5.11
CA TRP A 129 20.42 -8.88 5.15
C TRP A 129 19.49 -7.74 5.60
N VAL A 130 18.17 -7.91 5.58
CA VAL A 130 17.21 -6.85 5.95
C VAL A 130 17.39 -6.38 7.39
N CYS A 131 17.74 -7.28 8.33
CA CYS A 131 17.99 -6.91 9.72
C CYS A 131 19.26 -6.05 9.91
N ARG A 132 20.13 -5.99 8.89
CA ARG A 132 21.39 -5.23 8.91
C ARG A 132 21.30 -3.91 8.14
N LEU A 133 20.14 -3.57 7.58
CA LEU A 133 19.96 -2.43 6.67
C LEU A 133 20.45 -1.10 7.27
N GLY A 134 20.14 -0.83 8.55
CA GLY A 134 20.54 0.42 9.22
C GLY A 134 22.05 0.57 9.44
N GLY A 135 22.82 -0.51 9.32
CA GLY A 135 24.29 -0.50 9.43
C GLY A 135 25.02 -0.40 8.10
N LEU A 136 24.29 -0.39 6.96
CA LEU A 136 24.91 -0.28 5.64
C LEU A 136 25.31 1.18 5.35
N PRO A 137 26.45 1.42 4.66
CA PRO A 137 26.81 2.76 4.22
C PRO A 137 25.72 3.38 3.33
N GLY A 138 25.22 4.55 3.71
CA GLY A 138 24.23 5.31 2.95
C GLY A 138 24.86 6.41 2.09
N ARG A 139 24.24 6.73 0.96
CA ARG A 139 24.50 7.95 0.20
C ARG A 139 23.19 8.72 0.06
N PRO A 140 23.16 10.04 0.36
CA PRO A 140 21.95 10.82 0.16
C PRO A 140 21.59 10.90 -1.34
N LYS A 141 20.34 11.25 -1.64
CA LYS A 141 19.83 11.41 -3.02
C LYS A 141 20.82 12.24 -3.85
N HIS A 142 21.21 11.74 -5.02
CA HIS A 142 21.94 12.55 -5.99
C HIS A 142 21.06 13.75 -6.39
N ALA A 143 21.62 14.97 -6.39
CA ALA A 143 20.88 16.19 -6.72
C ALA A 143 20.23 16.22 -8.13
N ARG A 144 20.47 15.20 -8.96
CA ARG A 144 19.98 15.07 -10.35
C ARG A 144 19.30 13.72 -10.59
N LEU A 145 18.18 13.49 -9.93
CA LEU A 145 17.17 12.57 -10.45
C LEU A 145 15.92 13.42 -10.73
N PRO A 146 15.38 13.40 -11.97
CA PRO A 146 14.16 14.13 -12.32
C PRO A 146 12.97 13.71 -11.47
#